data_AF-A0A314ZED7-F1
#
_entry.id   AF-A0A314ZED7-F1
#
_cell.length_a   1.000
_cell.length_b   1.000
_cell.length_c   1.000
_cell.angle_alpha   90.00
_cell.angle_beta   90.00
_cell.angle_gamma   90.00
#
_symmetry.space_group_name_H-M   'P 1'
#
loop_
_entity.id
_entity.type
_entity.pdbx_description
1 polymer ?
#
loop_
_entity_poly.entity_id
_entity_poly.type
_entity_poly.pdbx_seq_one_letter_code
_entity_poly.pdbx_strand_id
1 'polypeptide(L)'
;MALKEALAQVRACSRLEGLLLKKKLLNNGDSPEIHAQKVDKLKVLSESLASSSAKAENRISDHRLQKEEALKVRVARASEVSEREKEITAEITELEKERDDLEAQLKKVNISLAAANARLRNTREEREQFEEANNKIVSHCETKEDELSKSIASCRVEADIIKTWVNFLEDTWVLQRSYTDMKEKQVNDELEKHEDYFLNLAIDHLSAYKKELGPSISRIGKFVENLKNLSEGSRMASTAESEDSKVLNPINNLEEEYLDHETKIITTFSVVDNIKEQFYGPRAEISRKDDPRVKELNEAAEWSIYSPTESTGAQKADTDKHPGSGAVKAEQMHDTEAELAKLESEFGKVGQDYSAEEIGDWEFDELERELRSGDSSTAK
;
A
#
# COMPACT_ATOMS: atom_id res chain seq x y z
N MET A 1 -47.53 76.05 186.25
CA MET A 1 -47.50 75.20 185.03
C MET A 1 -46.56 75.71 183.92
N ALA A 2 -45.77 76.79 184.07
CA ALA A 2 -44.97 77.34 182.95
C ALA A 2 -43.55 76.73 182.77
N LEU A 3 -42.98 76.09 183.78
CA LEU A 3 -41.55 75.68 183.76
C LEU A 3 -41.30 74.33 183.03
N LYS A 4 -42.31 73.46 182.98
CA LYS A 4 -42.21 72.15 182.27
C LYS A 4 -42.20 72.30 180.75
N GLU A 5 -42.86 73.32 180.21
CA GLU A 5 -43.02 73.52 178.77
C GLU A 5 -41.77 74.14 178.12
N ALA A 6 -41.13 75.11 178.81
CA ALA A 6 -39.85 75.67 178.37
C ALA A 6 -38.73 74.61 178.32
N LEU A 7 -38.69 73.68 179.27
CA LEU A 7 -37.69 72.62 179.31
C LEU A 7 -37.87 71.60 178.17
N ALA A 8 -39.12 71.35 177.75
CA ALA A 8 -39.43 70.53 176.58
C ALA A 8 -38.98 71.20 175.27
N GLN A 9 -39.18 72.52 175.13
CA GLN A 9 -38.71 73.29 173.97
C GLN A 9 -37.18 73.34 173.88
N VAL A 10 -36.47 73.56 174.98
CA VAL A 10 -34.99 73.54 174.99
C VAL A 10 -34.45 72.16 174.61
N ARG A 11 -35.04 71.07 175.13
CA ARG A 11 -34.66 69.71 174.70
C ARG A 11 -34.94 69.44 173.23
N ALA A 12 -36.05 69.94 172.69
CA ALA A 12 -36.36 69.81 171.27
C ALA A 12 -35.36 70.60 170.40
N CYS A 13 -35.01 71.82 170.80
CA CYS A 13 -34.03 72.65 170.10
C CYS A 13 -32.63 72.04 170.14
N SER A 14 -32.15 71.56 171.30
CA SER A 14 -30.86 70.87 171.40
C SER A 14 -30.82 69.56 170.59
N ARG A 15 -31.94 68.85 170.48
CA ARG A 15 -32.04 67.63 169.65
C ARG A 15 -32.04 67.96 168.15
N LEU A 16 -32.71 69.04 167.75
CA LEU A 16 -32.68 69.55 166.38
C LEU A 16 -31.27 70.03 166.00
N GLU A 17 -30.60 70.75 166.89
CA GLU A 17 -29.21 71.21 166.72
C GLU A 17 -28.25 70.01 166.59
N GLY A 18 -28.38 69.00 167.45
CA GLY A 18 -27.62 67.76 167.34
C GLY A 18 -27.86 67.00 166.03
N LEU A 19 -29.09 67.02 165.49
CA LEU A 19 -29.43 66.41 164.20
C LEU A 19 -28.89 67.23 163.01
N LEU A 20 -28.95 68.56 163.08
CA LEU A 20 -28.41 69.44 162.04
C LEU A 20 -26.88 69.36 161.99
N LEU A 21 -26.20 69.27 163.14
CA LEU A 21 -24.76 69.03 163.20
C LEU A 21 -24.38 67.66 162.63
N LYS A 22 -25.15 66.61 162.90
CA LYS A 22 -24.96 65.30 162.25
C LYS A 22 -25.19 65.36 160.74
N LYS A 23 -26.21 66.09 160.27
CA LYS A 23 -26.47 66.29 158.83
C LYS A 23 -25.33 67.04 158.13
N LYS A 24 -24.68 67.97 158.83
CA LYS A 24 -23.49 68.70 158.32
C LYS A 24 -22.26 67.80 158.16
N LEU A 25 -22.14 66.74 158.98
CA LEU A 25 -21.06 65.76 158.90
C LEU A 25 -21.30 64.66 157.87
N LEU A 26 -22.53 64.50 157.38
CA LEU A 26 -22.90 63.55 156.33
C LEU A 26 -22.62 64.14 154.93
N ASN A 27 -21.37 64.52 154.65
CA ASN A 27 -20.92 64.78 153.29
C ASN A 27 -20.50 63.45 152.65
N ASN A 28 -21.41 62.81 151.92
CA ASN A 28 -21.17 61.55 151.21
C ASN A 28 -20.73 61.79 149.76
N GLY A 29 -19.59 62.45 149.57
CA GLY A 29 -19.03 62.71 148.24
C GLY A 29 -17.53 62.97 148.31
N ASP A 30 -16.86 62.82 147.17
CA ASP A 30 -15.47 63.25 147.01
C ASP A 30 -15.34 64.77 147.29
N SER A 31 -14.17 65.21 147.76
CA SER A 31 -13.83 66.64 147.76
C SER A 31 -13.89 67.19 146.32
N PRO A 32 -14.31 68.45 146.10
CA PRO A 32 -14.39 69.06 144.77
C PRO A 32 -13.11 68.87 143.91
N GLU A 33 -11.95 68.88 144.56
CA GLU A 33 -10.64 68.67 143.92
C GLU A 33 -10.48 67.25 143.36
N ILE A 34 -10.90 66.23 144.13
CA ILE A 34 -10.85 64.82 143.73
C ILE A 34 -11.87 64.55 142.62
N HIS A 35 -13.03 65.21 142.67
CA HIS A 35 -14.03 65.13 141.62
C HIS A 35 -13.50 65.72 140.30
N ALA A 36 -12.88 66.91 140.31
CA ALA A 36 -12.27 67.53 139.14
C ALA A 36 -11.18 66.64 138.52
N GLN A 37 -10.28 66.07 139.35
CA GLN A 37 -9.26 65.12 138.86
C GLN A 37 -9.86 63.85 138.24
N LYS A 38 -10.97 63.32 138.78
CA LYS A 38 -11.69 62.18 138.18
C LYS A 38 -12.29 62.56 136.83
N VAL A 39 -12.89 63.75 136.71
CA VAL A 39 -13.45 64.27 135.45
C VAL A 39 -12.35 64.48 134.41
N ASP A 40 -11.21 65.08 134.78
CA ASP A 40 -10.07 65.28 133.87
C ASP A 40 -9.50 63.94 133.38
N LYS A 41 -9.32 62.97 134.27
CA LYS A 41 -8.92 61.60 133.87
C LYS A 41 -9.91 60.97 132.91
N LEU A 42 -11.21 61.09 133.18
CA LEU A 42 -12.25 60.59 132.28
C LEU A 42 -12.24 61.32 130.93
N LYS A 43 -11.97 62.62 130.92
CA LYS A 43 -11.87 63.42 129.70
C LYS A 43 -10.68 63.00 128.84
N VAL A 44 -9.49 62.83 129.45
CA VAL A 44 -8.29 62.31 128.77
C VAL A 44 -8.52 60.90 128.25
N LEU A 45 -9.17 60.03 129.04
CA LEU A 45 -9.54 58.67 128.58
C LEU A 45 -10.53 58.72 127.42
N SER A 46 -11.53 59.61 127.47
CA SER A 46 -12.50 59.81 126.39
C SER A 46 -11.83 60.30 125.11
N GLU A 47 -10.95 61.29 125.21
CA GLU A 47 -10.19 61.83 124.07
C GLU A 47 -9.22 60.79 123.49
N SER A 48 -8.55 60.02 124.34
CA SER A 48 -7.68 58.91 123.93
C SER A 48 -8.46 57.79 123.24
N LEU A 49 -9.64 57.45 123.76
CA LEU A 49 -10.54 56.46 123.17
C LEU A 49 -11.09 56.96 121.83
N ALA A 50 -11.50 58.22 121.73
CA ALA A 50 -11.95 58.83 120.48
C ALA A 50 -10.83 58.85 119.42
N SER A 51 -9.61 59.25 119.81
CA SER A 51 -8.42 59.23 118.94
C SER A 51 -8.08 57.80 118.47
N SER A 52 -8.17 56.82 119.38
CA SER A 52 -7.98 55.41 119.04
C SER A 52 -9.06 54.88 118.12
N SER A 53 -10.33 55.25 118.32
CA SER A 53 -11.46 54.87 117.45
C SER A 53 -11.26 55.45 116.04
N ALA A 54 -10.97 56.75 115.93
CA ALA A 54 -10.72 57.41 114.66
C ALA A 54 -9.53 56.78 113.91
N LYS A 55 -8.45 56.41 114.62
CA LYS A 55 -7.31 55.71 114.03
C LYS A 55 -7.68 54.31 113.53
N ALA A 56 -8.54 53.58 114.24
CA ALA A 56 -9.04 52.28 113.80
C ALA A 56 -9.98 52.41 112.59
N GLU A 57 -10.88 53.38 112.60
CA GLU A 57 -11.77 53.71 111.48
C GLU A 57 -10.98 54.08 110.21
N ASN A 58 -9.96 54.92 110.33
CA ASN A 58 -9.09 55.27 109.20
C ASN A 58 -8.38 54.02 108.64
N ARG A 59 -7.83 53.15 109.51
CA ARG A 59 -7.23 51.88 109.05
C ARG A 59 -8.22 50.97 108.34
N ILE A 60 -9.46 50.88 108.83
CA ILE A 60 -10.52 50.11 108.17
C ILE A 60 -10.85 50.71 106.81
N SER A 61 -10.95 52.04 106.72
CA SER A 61 -11.22 52.76 105.48
C SER A 61 -10.09 52.58 104.46
N ASP A 62 -8.83 52.75 104.85
CA ASP A 62 -7.65 52.57 104.00
C ASP A 62 -7.58 51.14 103.47
N HIS A 63 -7.78 50.14 104.35
CA HIS A 63 -7.79 48.74 103.95
C HIS A 63 -8.97 48.41 103.01
N ARG A 64 -10.14 49.02 103.22
CA ARG A 64 -11.29 48.90 102.32
C ARG A 64 -10.97 49.50 100.95
N LEU A 65 -10.31 50.65 100.90
CA LEU A 65 -9.88 51.31 99.66
C LEU A 65 -8.89 50.42 98.88
N GLN A 66 -7.85 49.90 99.54
CA GLN A 66 -6.88 48.98 98.92
C GLN A 66 -7.56 47.72 98.36
N LYS A 67 -8.54 47.16 99.09
CA LYS A 67 -9.34 46.03 98.59
C LYS A 67 -10.16 46.40 97.37
N GLU A 68 -10.78 47.58 97.36
CA GLU A 68 -11.55 48.07 96.22
C GLU A 68 -10.65 48.27 94.99
N GLU A 69 -9.47 48.85 95.14
CA GLU A 69 -8.49 49.02 94.07
C GLU A 69 -7.98 47.68 93.53
N ALA A 70 -7.63 46.73 94.41
CA ALA A 70 -7.21 45.39 94.00
C ALA A 70 -8.33 44.60 93.29
N LEU A 71 -9.60 44.87 93.62
CA LEU A 71 -10.75 44.34 92.89
C LEU A 71 -10.88 45.00 91.52
N LYS A 72 -10.78 46.33 91.42
CA LYS A 72 -10.81 47.07 90.14
C LYS A 72 -9.74 46.57 89.18
N VAL A 73 -8.50 46.39 89.65
CA VAL A 73 -7.39 45.85 88.82
C VAL A 73 -7.68 44.42 88.37
N ARG A 74 -8.18 43.55 89.27
CA ARG A 74 -8.54 42.17 88.90
C ARG A 74 -9.66 42.12 87.86
N VAL A 75 -10.67 42.98 88.00
CA VAL A 75 -11.77 43.09 87.02
C VAL A 75 -11.26 43.58 85.66
N ALA A 76 -10.43 44.63 85.63
CA ALA A 76 -9.84 45.15 84.39
C ALA A 76 -8.95 44.10 83.71
N ARG A 77 -8.11 43.39 84.47
CA ARG A 77 -7.31 42.28 83.91
C ARG A 77 -8.18 41.14 83.38
N ALA A 78 -9.26 40.79 84.08
CA ALA A 78 -10.18 39.75 83.61
C ALA A 78 -10.90 40.16 82.31
N SER A 79 -11.29 41.43 82.15
CA SER A 79 -11.88 41.91 80.90
C SER A 79 -10.88 41.93 79.75
N GLU A 80 -9.65 42.41 79.97
CA GLU A 80 -8.60 42.39 78.95
C GLU A 80 -8.21 40.98 78.53
N VAL A 81 -8.12 40.03 79.47
CA VAL A 81 -7.87 38.62 79.15
C VAL A 81 -9.03 38.04 78.34
N SER A 82 -10.28 38.34 78.73
CA SER A 82 -11.46 37.89 77.97
C SER A 82 -11.51 38.47 76.55
N GLU A 83 -11.08 39.71 76.35
CA GLU A 83 -10.98 40.33 75.02
C GLU A 83 -9.91 39.65 74.16
N ARG A 84 -8.72 39.40 74.72
CA ARG A 84 -7.66 38.66 74.01
C ARG A 84 -8.06 37.22 73.70
N GLU A 85 -8.76 36.54 74.61
CA GLU A 85 -9.29 35.20 74.35
C GLU A 85 -10.27 35.20 73.17
N LYS A 86 -11.14 36.21 73.08
CA LYS A 86 -12.05 36.37 71.93
C LYS A 86 -11.30 36.64 70.63
N GLU A 87 -10.28 37.50 70.66
CA GLU A 87 -9.43 37.80 69.50
C GLU A 87 -8.69 36.55 69.00
N ILE A 88 -8.05 35.80 69.90
CA ILE A 88 -7.37 34.53 69.57
C ILE A 88 -8.37 33.51 69.04
N THR A 89 -9.56 33.43 69.62
CA THR A 89 -10.61 32.52 69.13
C THR A 89 -11.02 32.90 67.70
N ALA A 90 -11.16 34.19 67.40
CA ALA A 90 -11.46 34.66 66.04
C ALA A 90 -10.32 34.34 65.06
N GLU A 91 -9.07 34.58 65.44
CA GLU A 91 -7.88 34.25 64.64
C GLU A 91 -7.80 32.74 64.34
N ILE A 92 -8.04 31.88 65.34
CA ILE A 92 -8.09 30.42 65.14
C ILE A 92 -9.16 30.05 64.11
N THR A 93 -10.36 30.64 64.20
CA THR A 93 -11.44 30.32 63.25
C THR A 93 -11.12 30.78 61.82
N GLU A 94 -10.39 31.89 61.66
CA GLU A 94 -9.94 32.37 60.35
C GLU A 94 -8.87 31.45 59.77
N LEU A 95 -7.87 31.06 60.57
CA LEU A 95 -6.81 30.13 60.16
C LEU A 95 -7.35 28.73 59.82
N GLU A 96 -8.34 28.23 60.55
CA GLU A 96 -9.01 26.96 60.22
C GLU A 96 -9.72 27.02 58.86
N LYS A 97 -10.35 28.15 58.55
CA LYS A 97 -10.99 28.37 57.25
C LYS A 97 -9.95 28.42 56.12
N GLU A 98 -8.84 29.13 56.30
CA GLU A 98 -7.74 29.16 55.32
C GLU A 98 -7.13 27.77 55.08
N ARG A 99 -6.95 26.98 56.16
CA ARG A 99 -6.50 25.59 56.05
C ARG A 99 -7.44 24.76 55.19
N ASP A 100 -8.75 24.87 55.42
CA ASP A 100 -9.76 24.10 54.68
C ASP A 100 -9.80 24.51 53.20
N ASP A 101 -9.66 25.80 52.90
CA ASP A 101 -9.56 26.32 51.52
C ASP A 101 -8.28 25.81 50.82
N LEU A 102 -7.13 25.79 51.50
CA LEU A 102 -5.89 25.22 50.97
C LEU A 102 -6.00 23.71 50.74
N GLU A 103 -6.66 22.98 51.64
CA GLU A 103 -6.89 21.54 51.48
C GLU A 103 -7.79 21.26 50.25
N ALA A 104 -8.82 22.07 50.03
CA ALA A 104 -9.68 21.98 48.85
C ALA A 104 -8.90 22.25 47.55
N GLN A 105 -8.01 23.25 47.54
CA GLN A 105 -7.13 23.52 46.41
C GLN A 105 -6.15 22.37 46.16
N LEU A 106 -5.56 21.80 47.21
CA LEU A 106 -4.66 20.64 47.11
C LEU A 106 -5.39 19.44 46.50
N LYS A 107 -6.62 19.14 46.96
CA LYS A 107 -7.47 18.08 46.40
C LYS A 107 -7.73 18.30 44.91
N LYS A 108 -8.07 19.53 44.50
CA LYS A 108 -8.28 19.89 43.09
C LYS A 108 -7.03 19.71 42.23
N VAL A 109 -5.86 20.14 42.73
CA VAL A 109 -4.58 19.97 42.05
C VAL A 109 -4.24 18.48 41.91
N ASN A 110 -4.45 17.68 42.95
CA ASN A 110 -4.19 16.24 42.91
C ASN A 110 -5.08 15.51 41.88
N ILE A 111 -6.37 15.84 41.81
CA ILE A 111 -7.28 15.29 40.78
C ILE A 111 -6.79 15.69 39.37
N SER A 112 -6.44 16.96 39.19
CA SER A 112 -5.95 17.47 37.90
C SER A 112 -4.62 16.82 37.50
N LEU A 113 -3.73 16.58 38.46
CA LEU A 113 -2.45 15.91 38.27
C LEU A 113 -2.65 14.43 37.89
N ALA A 114 -3.56 13.72 38.58
CA ALA A 114 -3.91 12.36 38.23
C ALA A 114 -4.46 12.26 36.80
N ALA A 115 -5.37 13.16 36.42
CA ALA A 115 -5.91 13.24 35.08
C ALA A 115 -4.86 13.60 34.01
N ALA A 116 -3.89 14.47 34.34
CA ALA A 116 -2.78 14.79 33.44
C ALA A 116 -1.82 13.60 33.27
N ASN A 117 -1.52 12.86 34.35
CA ASN A 117 -0.69 11.66 34.30
C ASN A 117 -1.36 10.54 33.50
N ALA A 118 -2.67 10.34 33.64
CA ALA A 118 -3.42 9.38 32.83
C ALA A 118 -3.33 9.74 31.33
N ARG A 119 -3.59 11.01 30.96
CA ARG A 119 -3.45 11.48 29.58
C ARG A 119 -2.02 11.29 29.04
N LEU A 120 -1.00 11.55 29.85
CA LEU A 120 0.40 11.34 29.47
C LEU A 120 0.71 9.85 29.20
N ARG A 121 0.16 8.94 30.01
CA ARG A 121 0.32 7.48 29.79
C ARG A 121 -0.33 7.07 28.47
N ASN A 122 -1.60 7.42 28.24
CA ASN A 122 -2.30 7.10 26.99
C ASN A 122 -1.54 7.65 25.76
N THR A 123 -1.08 8.90 25.81
CA THR A 123 -0.31 9.49 24.69
C THR A 123 1.03 8.79 24.44
N ARG A 124 1.64 8.20 25.48
CA ARG A 124 2.87 7.41 25.32
C ARG A 124 2.57 6.04 24.71
N GLU A 125 1.52 5.37 25.18
CA GLU A 125 1.07 4.09 24.65
C GLU A 125 0.67 4.21 23.17
N GLU A 126 -0.10 5.23 22.80
CA GLU A 126 -0.45 5.52 21.39
C GLU A 126 0.81 5.73 20.53
N ARG A 127 1.82 6.43 21.06
CA ARG A 127 3.09 6.63 20.35
C ARG A 127 3.83 5.31 20.15
N GLU A 128 3.92 4.48 21.17
CA GLU A 128 4.60 3.18 21.10
C GLU A 128 3.91 2.25 20.10
N GLN A 129 2.57 2.22 20.10
CA GLN A 129 1.78 1.47 19.12
C GLN A 129 2.00 1.99 17.70
N PHE A 130 2.04 3.31 17.51
CA PHE A 130 2.33 3.91 16.21
C PHE A 130 3.74 3.57 15.73
N GLU A 131 4.74 3.62 16.60
CA GLU A 131 6.12 3.25 16.29
C GLU A 131 6.22 1.77 15.89
N GLU A 132 5.53 0.88 16.62
CA GLU A 132 5.47 -0.54 16.27
C GLU A 132 4.79 -0.78 14.91
N ALA A 133 3.66 -0.12 14.65
CA ALA A 133 2.97 -0.21 13.36
C ALA A 133 3.84 0.33 12.21
N ASN A 134 4.53 1.45 12.43
CA ASN A 134 5.43 2.03 11.45
C ASN A 134 6.61 1.10 11.16
N ASN A 135 7.21 0.47 12.17
CA ASN A 135 8.28 -0.52 12.00
C ASN A 135 7.80 -1.75 11.21
N LYS A 136 6.55 -2.20 11.41
CA LYS A 136 5.93 -3.26 10.60
C LYS A 136 5.77 -2.86 9.14
N ILE A 137 5.35 -1.62 8.86
CA ILE A 137 5.23 -1.11 7.49
C ILE A 137 6.61 -1.05 6.81
N VAL A 138 7.62 -0.53 7.49
CA VAL A 138 8.99 -0.43 6.95
C VAL A 138 9.52 -1.82 6.58
N SER A 139 9.39 -2.80 7.48
CA SER A 139 9.84 -4.17 7.18
C SER A 139 9.08 -4.82 6.03
N HIS A 140 7.77 -4.56 5.89
CA HIS A 140 7.02 -5.00 4.71
C HIS A 140 7.53 -4.35 3.42
N CYS A 141 7.78 -3.04 3.43
CA CYS A 141 8.35 -2.34 2.28
C CYS A 141 9.72 -2.88 1.89
N GLU A 142 10.61 -3.12 2.86
CA GLU A 142 11.92 -3.72 2.63
C GLU A 142 11.80 -5.10 1.96
N THR A 143 10.94 -5.97 2.49
CA THR A 143 10.73 -7.30 1.88
C THR A 143 10.17 -7.21 0.45
N LYS A 144 9.26 -6.28 0.18
CA LYS A 144 8.73 -6.04 -1.18
C LYS A 144 9.81 -5.50 -2.12
N GLU A 145 10.65 -4.60 -1.65
CA GLU A 145 11.79 -4.07 -2.40
C GLU A 145 12.79 -5.17 -2.76
N ASP A 146 13.07 -6.09 -1.82
CA ASP A 146 13.91 -7.26 -2.06
C ASP A 146 13.30 -8.23 -3.09
N GLU A 147 11.99 -8.50 -3.02
CA GLU A 147 11.26 -9.33 -3.98
C GLU A 147 11.32 -8.73 -5.40
N LEU A 148 11.04 -7.42 -5.51
CA LEU A 148 11.12 -6.70 -6.79
C LEU A 148 12.54 -6.69 -7.33
N SER A 149 13.54 -6.50 -6.47
CA SER A 149 14.95 -6.55 -6.86
C SER A 149 15.34 -7.91 -7.43
N LYS A 150 14.88 -9.01 -6.82
CA LYS A 150 15.07 -10.37 -7.34
C LYS A 150 14.35 -10.58 -8.68
N SER A 151 13.12 -10.10 -8.81
CA SER A 151 12.35 -10.18 -10.06
C SER A 151 13.04 -9.43 -11.20
N ILE A 152 13.49 -8.19 -10.96
CA ILE A 152 14.24 -7.38 -11.92
C ILE A 152 15.54 -8.10 -12.34
N ALA A 153 16.26 -8.70 -11.38
CA ALA A 153 17.45 -9.47 -11.69
C ALA A 153 17.15 -10.68 -12.59
N SER A 154 16.06 -11.42 -12.34
CA SER A 154 15.61 -12.52 -13.20
C SER A 154 15.28 -12.02 -14.62
N CYS A 155 14.50 -10.95 -14.74
CA CYS A 155 14.13 -10.39 -16.05
C CYS A 155 15.35 -9.92 -16.84
N ARG A 156 16.40 -9.41 -16.18
CA ARG A 156 17.67 -9.07 -16.85
C ARG A 156 18.35 -10.30 -17.44
N VAL A 157 18.41 -11.40 -16.69
CA VAL A 157 18.97 -12.67 -17.18
C VAL A 157 18.14 -13.22 -18.36
N GLU A 158 16.80 -13.17 -18.25
CA GLU A 158 15.91 -13.57 -19.34
C GLU A 158 16.11 -12.72 -20.60
N ALA A 159 16.29 -11.40 -20.45
CA ALA A 159 16.58 -10.52 -21.56
C ALA A 159 17.91 -10.86 -22.25
N ASP A 160 18.95 -11.19 -21.48
CA ASP A 160 20.23 -11.65 -22.02
C ASP A 160 20.09 -12.98 -22.77
N ILE A 161 19.26 -13.91 -22.27
CA ILE A 161 18.94 -15.16 -22.96
C ILE A 161 18.21 -14.88 -24.29
N ILE A 162 17.19 -14.03 -24.29
CA ILE A 162 16.47 -13.67 -25.52
C ILE A 162 17.43 -13.05 -26.55
N LYS A 163 18.34 -12.18 -26.09
CA LYS A 163 19.37 -11.59 -26.95
C LYS A 163 20.27 -12.64 -27.60
N THR A 164 20.67 -13.67 -26.85
CA THR A 164 21.49 -14.76 -27.43
C THR A 164 20.68 -15.57 -28.44
N TRP A 165 19.39 -15.83 -28.20
CA TRP A 165 18.51 -16.48 -29.18
C TRP A 165 18.30 -15.66 -30.45
N VAL A 166 18.11 -14.35 -30.34
CA VAL A 166 17.99 -13.45 -31.49
C VAL A 166 19.24 -13.54 -32.36
N ASN A 167 20.42 -13.38 -31.75
CA ASN A 167 21.69 -13.50 -32.48
C ASN A 167 21.83 -14.87 -33.17
N PHE A 168 21.50 -15.96 -32.47
CA PHE A 168 21.55 -17.30 -33.02
C PHE A 168 20.63 -17.47 -34.25
N LEU A 169 19.41 -16.95 -34.18
CA LEU A 169 18.45 -17.02 -35.29
C LEU A 169 18.88 -16.16 -36.48
N GLU A 170 19.43 -14.97 -36.23
CA GLU A 170 19.99 -14.10 -37.27
C GLU A 170 21.19 -14.78 -37.97
N ASP A 171 22.14 -15.32 -37.21
CA ASP A 171 23.30 -16.04 -37.75
C ASP A 171 22.87 -17.28 -38.55
N THR A 172 21.89 -18.03 -38.03
CA THR A 172 21.35 -19.23 -38.70
C THR A 172 20.65 -18.86 -40.01
N TRP A 173 19.90 -17.77 -40.03
CA TRP A 173 19.23 -17.27 -41.24
C TRP A 173 20.25 -16.87 -42.31
N VAL A 174 21.30 -16.13 -41.93
CA VAL A 174 22.40 -15.75 -42.84
C VAL A 174 23.07 -16.99 -43.41
N LEU A 175 23.37 -17.98 -42.57
CA LEU A 175 23.97 -19.24 -43.01
C LEU A 175 23.06 -20.00 -43.99
N GLN A 176 21.78 -20.18 -43.64
CA GLN A 176 20.82 -20.87 -44.50
C GLN A 176 20.67 -20.16 -45.84
N ARG A 177 20.56 -18.83 -45.84
CA ARG A 177 20.48 -18.03 -47.07
C ARG A 177 21.71 -18.25 -47.95
N SER A 178 22.91 -18.19 -47.36
CA SER A 178 24.15 -18.42 -48.09
C SER A 178 24.24 -19.83 -48.69
N TYR A 179 23.77 -20.84 -47.96
CA TYR A 179 23.73 -22.23 -48.44
C TYR A 179 22.77 -22.39 -49.61
N THR A 180 21.57 -21.81 -49.52
CA THR A 180 20.58 -21.83 -50.59
C THR A 180 21.10 -21.10 -51.82
N ASP A 181 21.66 -19.90 -51.68
CA ASP A 181 22.23 -19.13 -52.80
C ASP A 181 23.40 -19.90 -53.46
N MET A 182 24.26 -20.57 -52.68
CA MET A 182 25.33 -21.42 -53.19
C MET A 182 24.79 -22.64 -53.96
N LYS A 183 23.74 -23.29 -53.43
CA LYS A 183 23.10 -24.44 -54.08
C LYS A 183 22.42 -24.05 -55.38
N GLU A 184 21.68 -22.95 -55.38
CA GLU A 184 21.04 -22.40 -56.58
C GLU A 184 22.09 -22.07 -57.64
N LYS A 185 23.18 -21.39 -57.25
CA LYS A 185 24.30 -21.13 -58.16
C LYS A 185 24.91 -22.42 -58.72
N GLN A 186 25.14 -23.43 -57.88
CA GLN A 186 25.68 -24.73 -58.32
C GLN A 186 24.76 -25.39 -59.35
N VAL A 187 23.45 -25.40 -59.09
CA VAL A 187 22.46 -26.00 -60.01
C VAL A 187 22.42 -25.22 -61.33
N ASN A 188 22.43 -23.89 -61.28
CA ASN A 188 22.45 -23.06 -62.48
C ASN A 188 23.74 -23.27 -63.29
N ASP A 189 24.91 -23.32 -62.64
CA ASP A 189 26.20 -23.59 -63.30
C ASP A 189 26.23 -25.01 -63.93
N GLU A 190 25.57 -26.02 -63.34
CA GLU A 190 25.47 -27.37 -63.89
C GLU A 190 24.45 -27.46 -65.04
N LEU A 191 23.30 -26.79 -64.89
CA LEU A 191 22.30 -26.66 -65.94
C LEU A 191 22.88 -25.98 -67.18
N GLU A 192 23.64 -24.89 -66.99
CA GLU A 192 24.29 -24.17 -68.08
C GLU A 192 25.25 -25.06 -68.87
N LYS A 193 26.04 -25.90 -68.18
CA LYS A 193 26.94 -26.89 -68.79
C LYS A 193 26.19 -27.99 -69.53
N HIS A 194 25.10 -28.51 -68.95
CA HIS A 194 24.30 -29.54 -69.59
C HIS A 194 23.62 -29.00 -70.85
N GLU A 195 23.12 -27.77 -70.80
CA GLU A 195 22.57 -27.09 -71.97
C GLU A 195 23.61 -26.92 -73.08
N ASP A 196 24.85 -26.52 -72.74
CA ASP A 196 25.94 -26.41 -73.72
C ASP A 196 26.29 -27.79 -74.33
N TYR A 197 26.37 -28.83 -73.51
CA TYR A 197 26.58 -30.21 -73.98
C TYR A 197 25.45 -30.67 -74.91
N PHE A 198 24.19 -30.44 -74.52
CA PHE A 198 23.03 -30.80 -75.32
C PHE A 198 23.00 -30.04 -76.64
N LEU A 199 23.35 -28.75 -76.63
CA LEU A 199 23.45 -27.93 -77.84
C LEU A 199 24.48 -28.50 -78.83
N ASN A 200 25.68 -28.83 -78.35
CA ASN A 200 26.72 -29.45 -79.17
C ASN A 200 26.27 -30.82 -79.72
N LEU A 201 25.64 -31.64 -78.87
CA LEU A 201 25.11 -32.96 -79.27
C LEU A 201 24.01 -32.82 -80.34
N ALA A 202 23.10 -31.86 -80.17
CA ALA A 202 22.03 -31.57 -81.12
C ALA A 202 22.61 -31.11 -82.46
N ILE A 203 23.64 -30.24 -82.46
CA ILE A 203 24.34 -29.81 -83.67
C ILE A 203 24.96 -31.01 -84.40
N ASP A 204 25.66 -31.88 -83.67
CA ASP A 204 26.30 -33.06 -84.23
C ASP A 204 25.28 -34.03 -84.87
N HIS A 205 24.18 -34.31 -84.16
CA HIS A 205 23.12 -35.20 -84.65
C HIS A 205 22.40 -34.61 -85.85
N LEU A 206 22.02 -33.33 -85.80
CA LEU A 206 21.35 -32.67 -86.93
C LEU A 206 22.27 -32.60 -88.16
N SER A 207 23.56 -32.37 -87.96
CA SER A 207 24.56 -32.42 -89.02
C SER A 207 24.71 -33.82 -89.62
N ALA A 208 24.69 -34.88 -88.79
CA ALA A 208 24.73 -36.26 -89.23
C ALA A 208 23.46 -36.65 -90.01
N TYR A 209 22.28 -36.34 -89.47
CA TYR A 209 21.00 -36.56 -90.15
C TYR A 209 20.92 -35.82 -91.48
N LYS A 210 21.35 -34.56 -91.53
CA LYS A 210 21.42 -33.79 -92.78
C LYS A 210 22.25 -34.50 -93.86
N LYS A 211 23.36 -35.14 -93.48
CA LYS A 211 24.22 -35.90 -94.41
C LYS A 211 23.58 -37.22 -94.85
N GLU A 212 22.88 -37.93 -93.98
CA GLU A 212 22.29 -39.25 -94.26
C GLU A 212 20.95 -39.17 -95.02
N LEU A 213 20.21 -38.09 -94.79
CA LEU A 213 18.85 -37.93 -95.28
C LEU A 213 18.79 -37.56 -96.76
N GLY A 214 19.74 -36.77 -97.27
CA GLY A 214 19.85 -36.48 -98.70
C GLY A 214 19.94 -37.73 -99.59
N PRO A 215 20.86 -38.68 -99.30
CA PRO A 215 20.91 -39.98 -99.95
C PRO A 215 19.63 -40.81 -99.78
N SER A 216 19.01 -40.81 -98.61
CA SER A 216 17.80 -41.59 -98.32
C SER A 216 16.57 -41.08 -99.07
N ILE A 217 16.38 -39.75 -99.13
CA ILE A 217 15.35 -39.11 -99.95
C ILE A 217 15.60 -39.39 -101.44
N SER A 218 16.86 -39.31 -101.88
CA SER A 218 17.24 -39.62 -103.27
C SER A 218 16.96 -41.08 -103.63
N ARG A 219 17.14 -42.01 -102.68
CA ARG A 219 16.83 -43.44 -102.84
C ARG A 219 15.33 -43.69 -102.89
N ILE A 220 14.55 -43.11 -101.98
CA ILE A 220 13.08 -43.16 -102.03
C ILE A 220 12.56 -42.62 -103.37
N GLY A 221 13.07 -41.48 -103.84
CA GLY A 221 12.68 -40.94 -105.15
C GLY A 221 12.91 -41.94 -106.29
N LYS A 222 14.05 -42.64 -106.29
CA LYS A 222 14.35 -43.72 -107.24
C LYS A 222 13.44 -44.93 -107.07
N PHE A 223 13.14 -45.34 -105.84
CA PHE A 223 12.23 -46.47 -105.57
C PHE A 223 10.81 -46.16 -106.02
N VAL A 224 10.30 -44.96 -105.75
CA VAL A 224 8.99 -44.50 -106.22
C VAL A 224 8.92 -44.49 -107.75
N GLU A 225 9.97 -44.00 -108.42
CA GLU A 225 10.04 -43.99 -109.89
C GLU A 225 10.10 -45.41 -110.48
N ASN A 226 10.87 -46.31 -109.86
CA ASN A 226 10.93 -47.73 -110.25
C ASN A 226 9.60 -48.45 -110.04
N LEU A 227 8.92 -48.22 -108.91
CA LEU A 227 7.58 -48.77 -108.63
C LEU A 227 6.55 -48.23 -109.63
N LYS A 228 6.61 -46.94 -109.98
CA LYS A 228 5.78 -46.34 -111.02
C LYS A 228 5.98 -47.02 -112.36
N ASN A 229 7.23 -47.22 -112.78
CA ASN A 229 7.59 -47.91 -114.02
C ASN A 229 7.10 -49.38 -114.05
N LEU A 230 7.15 -50.11 -112.93
CA LEU A 230 6.59 -51.47 -112.83
C LEU A 230 5.04 -51.48 -112.90
N SER A 231 4.38 -50.50 -112.26
CA SER A 231 2.91 -50.38 -112.30
C SER A 231 2.39 -50.04 -113.70
N GLU A 232 3.12 -49.21 -114.44
CA GLU A 232 2.77 -48.78 -115.79
C GLU A 232 3.06 -49.88 -116.82
N GLY A 233 4.12 -50.68 -116.59
CA GLY A 233 4.39 -51.91 -117.33
C GLY A 233 3.36 -53.03 -117.11
N SER A 234 2.81 -53.16 -115.88
CA SER A 234 1.73 -54.12 -115.58
C SER A 234 0.39 -53.74 -116.24
N ARG A 235 0.13 -52.44 -116.45
CA ARG A 235 -1.12 -51.96 -117.06
C ARG A 235 -1.25 -52.25 -118.56
N MET A 236 -0.15 -52.56 -119.26
CA MET A 236 -0.17 -52.96 -120.69
C MET A 236 -0.24 -54.47 -120.92
N ALA A 237 -0.25 -55.30 -119.86
CA ALA A 237 -0.33 -56.76 -119.96
C ALA A 237 -1.48 -57.30 -119.10
N SER A 238 -2.73 -57.01 -119.49
CA SER A 238 -3.91 -57.75 -119.04
C SER A 238 -4.76 -58.18 -120.23
N THR A 239 -4.35 -59.30 -120.85
CA THR A 239 -5.27 -60.17 -121.60
C THR A 239 -4.82 -61.61 -121.40
N ALA A 240 -5.76 -62.42 -120.91
CA ALA A 240 -5.72 -63.86 -120.68
C ALA A 240 -5.09 -64.37 -119.37
N GLU A 241 -5.90 -65.19 -118.69
CA GLU A 241 -5.70 -65.91 -117.44
C GLU A 241 -4.67 -67.06 -117.58
N SER A 242 -3.80 -67.24 -116.59
CA SER A 242 -3.77 -68.43 -115.72
C SER A 242 -2.81 -68.25 -114.55
N GLU A 243 -3.00 -69.11 -113.56
CA GLU A 243 -2.41 -69.21 -112.23
C GLU A 243 -0.88 -69.16 -112.11
N ASP A 244 -0.50 -68.80 -110.88
CA ASP A 244 0.68 -69.18 -110.12
C ASP A 244 2.02 -68.45 -110.33
N SER A 245 2.19 -67.46 -109.45
CA SER A 245 3.36 -67.32 -108.56
C SER A 245 4.73 -67.09 -109.23
N LYS A 246 5.03 -65.84 -109.62
CA LYS A 246 6.42 -65.32 -109.60
C LYS A 246 6.62 -63.81 -109.86
N VAL A 247 5.56 -62.98 -109.84
CA VAL A 247 5.71 -61.51 -109.99
C VAL A 247 5.82 -60.78 -108.63
N LEU A 248 5.60 -61.48 -107.52
CA LEU A 248 5.63 -60.88 -106.16
C LEU A 248 7.04 -60.61 -105.60
N ASN A 249 8.10 -61.24 -106.11
CA ASN A 249 9.44 -61.11 -105.50
C ASN A 249 10.16 -59.76 -105.73
N PRO A 250 10.07 -59.10 -106.91
CA PRO A 250 10.73 -57.81 -107.12
C PRO A 250 9.97 -56.65 -106.47
N ILE A 251 8.63 -56.69 -106.48
CA ILE A 251 7.78 -55.64 -105.92
C ILE A 251 7.87 -55.63 -104.39
N ASN A 252 7.74 -56.81 -103.75
CA ASN A 252 7.81 -56.90 -102.29
C ASN A 252 9.18 -56.47 -101.74
N ASN A 253 10.28 -56.78 -102.44
CA ASN A 253 11.62 -56.35 -102.00
C ASN A 253 11.84 -54.84 -102.13
N LEU A 254 11.34 -54.22 -103.21
CA LEU A 254 11.42 -52.76 -103.39
C LEU A 254 10.51 -52.01 -102.41
N GLU A 255 9.34 -52.58 -102.09
CA GLU A 255 8.42 -52.05 -101.10
C GLU A 255 8.98 -52.15 -99.68
N GLU A 256 9.63 -53.26 -99.33
CA GLU A 256 10.33 -53.44 -98.05
C GLU A 256 11.49 -52.46 -97.88
N GLU A 257 12.32 -52.26 -98.91
CA GLU A 257 13.41 -51.26 -98.90
C GLU A 257 12.87 -49.82 -98.86
N TYR A 258 11.74 -49.55 -99.52
CA TYR A 258 11.05 -48.26 -99.42
C TYR A 258 10.58 -48.01 -97.98
N LEU A 259 9.93 -49.00 -97.36
CA LEU A 259 9.38 -48.89 -96.01
C LEU A 259 10.48 -48.74 -94.95
N ASP A 260 11.64 -49.38 -95.13
CA ASP A 260 12.83 -49.19 -94.29
C ASP A 260 13.36 -47.76 -94.39
N HIS A 261 13.48 -47.22 -95.60
CA HIS A 261 13.89 -45.82 -95.77
C HIS A 261 12.85 -44.83 -95.26
N GLU A 262 11.56 -45.08 -95.46
CA GLU A 262 10.46 -44.24 -94.94
C GLU A 262 10.49 -44.22 -93.40
N THR A 263 10.65 -45.38 -92.76
CA THR A 263 10.78 -45.51 -91.30
C THR A 263 11.99 -44.71 -90.79
N LYS A 264 13.13 -44.77 -91.49
CA LYS A 264 14.31 -43.96 -91.16
C LYS A 264 14.05 -42.48 -91.26
N ILE A 265 13.40 -42.02 -92.33
CA ILE A 265 13.03 -40.60 -92.52
C ILE A 265 12.09 -40.14 -91.40
N ILE A 266 11.01 -40.87 -91.13
CA ILE A 266 10.03 -40.53 -90.09
C ILE A 266 10.71 -40.48 -88.71
N THR A 267 11.56 -41.45 -88.40
CA THR A 267 12.29 -41.50 -87.13
C THR A 267 13.24 -40.30 -87.00
N THR A 268 13.96 -39.95 -88.07
CA THR A 268 14.82 -38.76 -88.09
C THR A 268 14.02 -37.49 -87.84
N PHE A 269 12.89 -37.27 -88.53
CA PHE A 269 12.04 -36.09 -88.30
C PHE A 269 11.49 -36.02 -86.87
N SER A 270 11.07 -37.15 -86.30
CA SER A 270 10.61 -37.22 -84.91
C SER A 270 11.70 -36.79 -83.92
N VAL A 271 12.95 -37.20 -84.14
CA VAL A 271 14.09 -36.76 -83.33
C VAL A 271 14.36 -35.26 -83.50
N VAL A 272 14.30 -34.73 -84.72
CA VAL A 272 14.46 -33.29 -84.99
C VAL A 272 13.39 -32.46 -84.31
N ASP A 273 12.12 -32.90 -84.36
CA ASP A 273 11.02 -32.20 -83.70
C ASP A 273 11.17 -32.22 -82.18
N ASN A 274 11.64 -33.32 -81.60
CA ASN A 274 11.95 -33.40 -80.17
C ASN A 274 13.08 -32.44 -79.76
N ILE A 275 14.15 -32.35 -80.57
CA ILE A 275 15.23 -31.38 -80.37
C ILE A 275 14.69 -29.94 -80.44
N LYS A 276 13.82 -29.64 -81.40
CA LYS A 276 13.20 -28.30 -81.54
C LYS A 276 12.31 -27.95 -80.36
N GLU A 277 11.51 -28.89 -79.85
CA GLU A 277 10.61 -28.64 -78.72
C GLU A 277 11.39 -28.22 -77.45
N GLN A 278 12.58 -28.77 -77.23
CA GLN A 278 13.44 -28.40 -76.09
C GLN A 278 13.94 -26.95 -76.16
N PHE A 279 14.18 -26.39 -77.36
CA PHE A 279 14.67 -25.02 -77.53
C PHE A 279 13.56 -23.98 -77.74
N TYR A 280 12.37 -24.39 -78.20
CA TYR A 280 11.27 -23.49 -78.57
C TYR A 280 9.99 -23.69 -77.76
N GLY A 281 9.96 -24.64 -76.84
CA GLY A 281 8.83 -24.91 -75.98
C GLY A 281 8.54 -23.76 -74.99
N PRO A 282 7.36 -23.78 -74.32
CA PRO A 282 6.96 -22.74 -73.36
C PRO A 282 7.91 -22.54 -72.17
N ARG A 283 8.82 -23.50 -71.96
CA ARG A 283 9.78 -23.57 -70.86
C ARG A 283 11.20 -23.16 -71.28
N ALA A 284 11.41 -22.82 -72.56
CA ALA A 284 12.70 -22.38 -73.06
C ALA A 284 13.01 -20.96 -72.56
N GLU A 285 14.12 -20.79 -71.83
CA GLU A 285 14.56 -19.47 -71.41
C GLU A 285 14.87 -18.60 -72.63
N ILE A 286 14.29 -17.39 -72.66
CA ILE A 286 14.37 -16.42 -73.77
C ILE A 286 15.84 -16.02 -74.08
N SER A 287 16.74 -16.22 -73.10
CA SER A 287 18.16 -15.86 -73.09
C SER A 287 18.98 -16.37 -74.29
N ARG A 288 18.70 -17.57 -74.82
CA ARG A 288 19.58 -18.22 -75.82
C ARG A 288 19.09 -18.23 -77.26
N LYS A 289 17.93 -17.62 -77.56
CA LYS A 289 17.46 -17.46 -78.96
C LYS A 289 18.45 -16.69 -79.83
N ASP A 290 19.31 -15.87 -79.22
CA ASP A 290 20.31 -15.05 -79.91
C ASP A 290 21.70 -15.68 -80.04
N ASP A 291 21.94 -16.87 -79.45
CA ASP A 291 23.23 -17.56 -79.56
C ASP A 291 23.49 -17.94 -81.03
N PRO A 292 24.66 -17.57 -81.61
CA PRO A 292 25.00 -17.89 -83.00
C PRO A 292 24.95 -19.39 -83.30
N ARG A 293 25.15 -20.27 -82.32
CA ARG A 293 25.08 -21.73 -82.47
C ARG A 293 23.64 -22.24 -82.55
N VAL A 294 22.69 -21.57 -81.88
CA VAL A 294 21.24 -21.84 -82.04
C VAL A 294 20.76 -21.38 -83.42
N LYS A 295 21.36 -20.32 -83.96
CA LYS A 295 21.12 -19.90 -85.35
C LYS A 295 21.68 -20.92 -86.35
N GLU A 296 22.87 -21.44 -86.12
CA GLU A 296 23.44 -22.54 -86.92
C GLU A 296 22.57 -23.81 -86.88
N LEU A 297 22.00 -24.15 -85.71
CA LEU A 297 21.00 -25.23 -85.57
C LEU A 297 19.76 -25.00 -86.43
N ASN A 298 19.26 -23.76 -86.50
CA ASN A 298 18.13 -23.41 -87.34
C ASN A 298 18.47 -23.56 -88.82
N GLU A 299 19.62 -23.06 -89.26
CA GLU A 299 20.10 -23.23 -90.64
C GLU A 299 20.33 -24.71 -91.01
N ALA A 300 20.75 -25.53 -90.04
CA ALA A 300 20.85 -26.98 -90.20
C ALA A 300 19.48 -27.66 -90.30
N ALA A 301 18.47 -27.18 -89.58
CA ALA A 301 17.11 -27.73 -89.51
C ALA A 301 16.13 -27.15 -90.55
N GLU A 302 16.47 -26.04 -91.24
CA GLU A 302 15.64 -25.32 -92.20
C GLU A 302 15.46 -26.01 -93.57
N TRP A 303 16.04 -27.20 -93.77
CA TRP A 303 15.79 -28.00 -94.98
C TRP A 303 14.34 -28.53 -95.06
N SER A 304 13.53 -28.36 -94.01
CA SER A 304 12.15 -28.85 -93.90
C SER A 304 11.06 -27.93 -94.49
N ILE A 305 11.39 -26.83 -95.17
CA ILE A 305 10.37 -25.91 -95.70
C ILE A 305 10.34 -25.96 -97.23
N TYR A 306 9.60 -26.91 -97.80
CA TYR A 306 8.90 -26.75 -99.09
C TYR A 306 7.71 -27.73 -99.18
N SER A 307 6.57 -27.39 -98.57
CA SER A 307 5.27 -27.26 -99.27
C SER A 307 4.09 -27.00 -98.31
N PRO A 308 3.03 -26.30 -98.77
CA PRO A 308 2.03 -25.62 -97.93
C PRO A 308 0.65 -26.32 -97.94
N THR A 309 -0.15 -26.17 -96.87
CA THR A 309 -1.46 -25.46 -96.88
C THR A 309 -2.24 -25.64 -95.57
N GLU A 310 -3.04 -24.60 -95.31
CA GLU A 310 -3.69 -24.18 -94.07
C GLU A 310 -5.03 -24.88 -93.74
N SER A 311 -5.59 -24.41 -92.62
CA SER A 311 -7.02 -24.37 -92.24
C SER A 311 -7.42 -25.50 -91.28
N THR A 312 -8.05 -25.31 -90.12
CA THR A 312 -9.01 -24.32 -89.60
C THR A 312 -9.05 -24.58 -88.08
N GLY A 313 -8.99 -23.65 -87.13
CA GLY A 313 -9.98 -22.62 -86.83
C GLY A 313 -10.99 -23.09 -85.77
N ALA A 314 -11.12 -22.31 -84.67
CA ALA A 314 -12.15 -22.32 -83.61
C ALA A 314 -11.96 -23.32 -82.44
N GLN A 315 -12.27 -23.00 -81.16
CA GLN A 315 -12.72 -21.80 -80.47
C GLN A 315 -12.58 -22.01 -78.94
N LYS A 316 -12.35 -20.89 -78.24
CA LYS A 316 -12.53 -20.55 -76.80
C LYS A 316 -13.11 -21.59 -75.82
N ALA A 317 -12.56 -21.59 -74.61
CA ALA A 317 -13.35 -21.51 -73.38
C ALA A 317 -12.60 -20.69 -72.32
N ASP A 318 -13.26 -19.63 -71.88
CA ASP A 318 -12.88 -18.69 -70.84
C ASP A 318 -13.61 -19.13 -69.57
N THR A 319 -12.91 -19.33 -68.45
CA THR A 319 -13.52 -19.39 -67.11
C THR A 319 -12.48 -19.04 -66.04
N ASP A 320 -12.37 -17.74 -65.78
CA ASP A 320 -12.51 -17.12 -64.46
C ASP A 320 -12.39 -18.03 -63.22
N LYS A 321 -11.37 -17.79 -62.37
CA LYS A 321 -11.53 -17.28 -60.99
C LYS A 321 -10.23 -17.31 -60.17
N HIS A 322 -9.78 -16.12 -59.77
CA HIS A 322 -9.05 -15.85 -58.53
C HIS A 322 -10.09 -15.59 -57.42
N PRO A 323 -9.88 -16.00 -56.15
CA PRO A 323 -9.24 -15.11 -55.17
C PRO A 323 -8.21 -15.86 -54.29
N GLY A 324 -7.21 -15.25 -53.65
CA GLY A 324 -7.14 -13.89 -53.15
C GLY A 324 -7.28 -13.87 -51.62
N SER A 325 -6.12 -13.83 -50.95
CA SER A 325 -5.83 -13.21 -49.64
C SER A 325 -6.64 -13.65 -48.40
N GLY A 326 -5.97 -14.40 -47.52
CA GLY A 326 -6.38 -14.62 -46.13
C GLY A 326 -5.66 -13.65 -45.19
N ALA A 327 -6.47 -12.93 -44.41
CA ALA A 327 -6.12 -11.78 -43.60
C ALA A 327 -5.26 -12.07 -42.36
N VAL A 328 -4.45 -11.06 -42.05
CA VAL A 328 -3.73 -10.82 -40.78
C VAL A 328 -4.73 -10.79 -39.61
N LYS A 329 -4.46 -11.55 -38.55
CA LYS A 329 -5.16 -11.42 -37.27
C LYS A 329 -4.25 -10.72 -36.26
N ALA A 330 -4.62 -9.50 -35.93
CA ALA A 330 -4.04 -8.71 -34.86
C ALA A 330 -4.52 -9.19 -33.48
N GLU A 331 -3.67 -8.91 -32.49
CA GLU A 331 -3.93 -8.63 -31.08
C GLU A 331 -4.51 -9.75 -30.19
N GLN A 332 -3.66 -10.17 -29.26
CA GLN A 332 -4.06 -10.59 -27.92
C GLN A 332 -3.48 -9.56 -26.93
N MET A 333 -4.19 -8.43 -26.77
CA MET A 333 -3.99 -7.54 -25.62
C MET A 333 -4.55 -8.26 -24.40
N HIS A 334 -3.68 -8.58 -23.45
CA HIS A 334 -4.10 -9.05 -22.14
C HIS A 334 -4.77 -7.90 -21.38
N ASP A 335 -5.94 -8.21 -20.82
CA ASP A 335 -6.86 -7.27 -20.19
C ASP A 335 -6.34 -6.84 -18.80
N THR A 336 -5.45 -5.84 -18.79
CA THR A 336 -4.84 -5.30 -17.56
C THR A 336 -5.86 -4.63 -16.62
N GLU A 337 -7.02 -4.26 -17.12
CA GLU A 337 -8.11 -3.64 -16.34
C GLU A 337 -8.81 -4.66 -15.43
N ALA A 338 -8.94 -5.91 -15.89
CA ALA A 338 -9.51 -7.00 -15.11
C ALA A 338 -8.62 -7.40 -13.91
N GLU A 339 -7.30 -7.27 -14.02
CA GLU A 339 -6.37 -7.54 -12.91
C GLU A 339 -6.40 -6.43 -11.85
N LEU A 340 -6.55 -5.16 -12.27
CA LEU A 340 -6.70 -4.03 -11.34
C LEU A 340 -8.01 -4.11 -10.55
N ALA A 341 -9.12 -4.47 -11.20
CA ALA A 341 -10.40 -4.65 -10.52
C ALA A 341 -10.38 -5.80 -9.50
N LYS A 342 -9.55 -6.84 -9.76
CA LYS A 342 -9.35 -7.96 -8.84
C LYS A 342 -8.52 -7.55 -7.61
N LEU A 343 -7.48 -6.74 -7.80
CA LEU A 343 -6.65 -6.21 -6.71
C LEU A 343 -7.41 -5.20 -5.81
N GLU A 344 -8.25 -4.34 -6.38
CA GLU A 344 -9.09 -3.40 -5.62
C GLU A 344 -10.19 -4.14 -4.82
N SER A 345 -10.73 -5.23 -5.37
CA SER A 345 -11.66 -6.12 -4.66
C SER A 345 -11.00 -6.92 -3.52
N GLU A 346 -9.69 -7.18 -3.57
CA GLU A 346 -8.96 -7.84 -2.48
C GLU A 346 -8.64 -6.86 -1.34
N PHE A 347 -8.42 -5.58 -1.64
CA PHE A 347 -8.19 -4.54 -0.62
C PHE A 347 -9.47 -4.10 0.10
N GLY A 348 -10.63 -4.17 -0.54
CA GLY A 348 -11.91 -3.71 0.01
C GLY A 348 -12.56 -4.59 1.08
N LYS A 349 -12.01 -5.79 1.39
CA LYS A 349 -12.66 -6.77 2.29
C LYS A 349 -12.00 -6.95 3.66
N VAL A 350 -10.93 -6.22 3.98
CA VAL A 350 -10.25 -6.29 5.29
C VAL A 350 -10.91 -5.40 6.37
N GLY A 351 -12.15 -4.97 6.16
CA GLY A 351 -12.88 -4.10 7.09
C GLY A 351 -14.04 -4.73 7.86
N GLN A 352 -14.40 -6.00 7.59
CA GLN A 352 -15.75 -6.50 7.94
C GLN A 352 -15.80 -7.63 8.96
N ASP A 353 -14.70 -7.97 9.64
CA ASP A 353 -14.69 -9.01 10.70
C ASP A 353 -14.30 -8.48 12.10
N TYR A 354 -14.17 -7.16 12.28
CA TYR A 354 -14.14 -6.60 13.63
C TYR A 354 -15.57 -6.48 14.16
N SER A 355 -16.04 -7.57 14.75
CA SER A 355 -17.23 -7.58 15.62
C SER A 355 -17.10 -6.46 16.65
N ALA A 356 -18.04 -5.51 16.64
CA ALA A 356 -18.15 -4.45 17.63
C ALA A 356 -18.60 -4.94 19.02
N GLU A 357 -18.61 -6.26 19.24
CA GLU A 357 -19.17 -6.93 20.41
C GLU A 357 -18.08 -7.39 21.41
N GLU A 358 -16.80 -7.14 21.12
CA GLU A 358 -15.66 -7.43 22.03
C GLU A 358 -14.97 -6.16 22.57
N ILE A 359 -15.61 -4.99 22.41
CA ILE A 359 -15.24 -3.75 23.13
C ILE A 359 -16.27 -3.55 24.24
N GLY A 360 -16.26 -4.44 25.24
CA GLY A 360 -17.30 -4.47 26.27
C GLY A 360 -16.87 -5.00 27.63
N ASP A 361 -15.56 -5.12 27.88
CA ASP A 361 -15.02 -5.43 29.22
C ASP A 361 -13.63 -4.80 29.34
N TRP A 362 -13.58 -3.48 29.49
CA TRP A 362 -12.37 -2.79 29.95
C TRP A 362 -12.39 -2.79 31.48
N GLU A 363 -11.29 -3.20 32.12
CA GLU A 363 -11.11 -3.24 33.60
C GLU A 363 -11.39 -1.89 34.31
N PHE A 364 -11.63 -0.81 33.56
CA PHE A 364 -12.13 0.46 34.07
C PHE A 364 -13.59 0.39 34.58
N ASP A 365 -14.45 -0.41 33.96
CA ASP A 365 -15.86 -0.54 34.38
C ASP A 365 -15.98 -1.39 35.67
N GLU A 366 -15.04 -2.32 35.90
CA GLU A 366 -14.93 -3.07 37.15
C GLU A 366 -14.53 -2.16 38.33
N LEU A 367 -13.59 -1.23 38.11
CA LEU A 367 -13.18 -0.24 39.11
C LEU A 367 -14.27 0.80 39.41
N GLU A 368 -15.07 1.19 38.41
CA GLU A 368 -16.23 2.07 38.62
C GLU A 368 -17.37 1.36 39.37
N ARG A 369 -17.56 0.05 39.12
CA ARG A 369 -18.49 -0.82 39.85
C ARG A 369 -18.05 -1.06 41.30
N GLU A 370 -16.75 -1.21 41.56
CA GLU A 370 -16.19 -1.38 42.91
C GLU A 370 -16.32 -0.09 43.76
N LEU A 371 -16.15 1.08 43.13
CA LEU A 371 -16.42 2.39 43.74
C LEU A 371 -17.90 2.61 44.07
N ARG A 372 -18.83 2.17 43.20
CA ARG A 372 -20.28 2.25 43.47
C ARG A 372 -20.78 1.25 44.50
N SER A 373 -20.11 0.10 44.65
CA SER A 373 -20.51 -0.94 45.61
C SER A 373 -19.90 -0.74 47.00
N GLY A 374 -18.75 -0.06 47.10
CA GLY A 374 -18.12 0.36 48.36
C GLY A 374 -19.00 1.30 49.21
N ASP A 375 -19.81 2.15 48.58
CA ASP A 375 -20.73 3.08 49.27
C ASP A 375 -21.96 2.40 49.92
N SER A 376 -22.18 1.10 49.68
CA SER A 376 -23.32 0.37 50.26
C SER A 376 -23.01 -0.41 51.55
N SER A 377 -21.74 -0.45 52.00
CA SER A 377 -21.31 -1.32 53.11
C SER A 377 -21.09 -0.61 54.45
N THR A 378 -21.30 0.70 54.55
CA THR A 378 -21.20 1.47 55.81
C THR A 378 -22.54 2.07 56.23
N ALA A 379 -23.55 1.22 56.35
CA ALA A 379 -24.78 1.56 57.07
C ALA A 379 -25.31 0.35 57.86
N LYS A 380 -24.64 0.04 58.98
CA LYS A 380 -25.30 -0.48 60.19
C LYS A 380 -24.43 -0.34 61.43
#